data_AF-A0A5S3RLF3-F1
#
_entry.id   AF-A0A5S3RLF3-F1
#
_cell.length_a   1.000
_cell.length_b   1.000
_cell.length_c   1.000
_cell.angle_alpha   90.00
_cell.angle_beta   90.00
_cell.angle_gamma   90.00
#
_symmetry.space_group_name_H-M   'P 1'
#
loop_
_entity.id
_entity.type
_entity.pdbx_description
1 polymer ?
#
loop_
_entity_poly.entity_id
_entity_poly.type
_entity_poly.pdbx_seq_one_letter_code
_entity_poly.pdbx_strand_id
1 'polypeptide(L)'
;VTGLTAGEHTFTVTVSDGANESTATVMVKVVTVAERLVVDAIANLSVDEDNTTEVAVNFDNQLGKETVVSAMASNASVEVMGHESGSLLKLTPNANFNG
;
A
#
# COMPACT_ATOMS: atom_id res chain seq x y z
N VAL A 1 27.94 11.97 -8.23
CA VAL A 1 27.06 11.56 -9.35
C VAL A 1 25.97 12.61 -9.47
N THR A 2 25.87 13.30 -10.60
CA THR A 2 24.82 14.30 -10.88
C THR A 2 24.18 14.00 -12.23
N GLY A 3 22.93 14.42 -12.43
CA GLY A 3 22.24 14.27 -13.72
C GLY A 3 21.56 12.92 -13.98
N LEU A 4 21.22 12.15 -12.93
CA LEU A 4 20.42 10.93 -13.11
C LEU A 4 19.01 11.27 -13.59
N THR A 5 18.54 10.55 -14.61
CA THR A 5 17.14 10.59 -15.07
C THR A 5 16.29 9.61 -14.28
N ALA A 6 14.96 9.68 -14.43
CA ALA A 6 14.09 8.66 -13.86
C ALA A 6 14.47 7.25 -14.33
N GLY A 7 14.34 6.28 -13.43
CA GLY A 7 14.70 4.89 -13.65
C GLY A 7 15.49 4.29 -12.50
N GLU A 8 15.86 3.02 -12.68
CA GLU A 8 16.74 2.30 -11.75
C GLU A 8 18.19 2.44 -12.19
N HIS A 9 19.06 2.77 -11.24
CA HIS A 9 20.49 2.93 -11.45
C HIS A 9 21.24 2.03 -10.48
N THR A 10 22.13 1.20 -11.01
CA THR A 10 22.97 0.32 -10.21
C THR A 10 24.40 0.85 -10.17
N PHE A 11 24.92 1.04 -8.96
CA PHE A 11 26.29 1.48 -8.72
C PHE A 11 27.08 0.35 -8.08
N THR A 12 28.25 0.06 -8.61
CA THR A 12 29.23 -0.80 -7.95
C THR A 12 30.19 0.08 -7.15
N VAL A 13 30.27 -0.17 -5.85
CA VAL A 13 31.20 0.49 -4.94
C VAL A 13 32.32 -0.48 -4.64
N THR A 14 33.55 -0.08 -4.95
CA THR A 14 34.76 -0.80 -4.56
C THR A 14 35.43 -0.07 -3.40
N VAL A 15 35.77 -0.79 -2.35
CA VAL A 15 36.55 -0.27 -1.20
C VAL A 15 37.87 -1.03 -1.13
N SER A 16 38.97 -0.31 -0.86
CA SER A 16 40.31 -0.87 -0.75
C SER A 16 41.05 -0.30 0.45
N ASP A 17 41.86 -1.13 1.10
CA ASP A 17 42.83 -0.72 2.13
C ASP A 17 44.26 -0.60 1.55
N GLY A 18 44.42 -0.70 0.23
CA GLY A 18 45.72 -0.68 -0.46
C GLY A 18 46.38 -2.06 -0.62
N ALA A 19 45.83 -3.12 0.00
CA ALA A 19 46.28 -4.51 -0.19
C ALA A 19 45.17 -5.40 -0.73
N ASN A 20 43.93 -5.21 -0.26
CA ASN A 20 42.75 -5.95 -0.67
C ASN A 20 41.69 -5.00 -1.23
N GLU A 21 40.74 -5.58 -1.98
CA GLU A 21 39.54 -4.89 -2.46
C GLU A 21 38.29 -5.69 -2.11
N SER A 22 37.18 -4.98 -1.86
CA SER A 22 35.85 -5.56 -1.73
C SER A 22 34.85 -4.74 -2.52
N THR A 23 33.81 -5.40 -3.05
CA THR A 23 32.79 -4.75 -3.89
C THR A 23 31.39 -4.95 -3.32
N ALA A 24 30.54 -3.95 -3.49
CA ALA A 24 29.12 -4.00 -3.17
C ALA A 24 28.29 -3.25 -4.20
N THR A 25 27.05 -3.66 -4.41
CA THR A 25 26.12 -2.98 -5.32
C THR A 25 25.13 -2.11 -4.53
N VAL A 26 24.92 -0.89 -4.99
CA VAL A 26 23.90 0.04 -4.48
C VAL A 26 22.91 0.32 -5.60
N MET A 27 21.64 0.03 -5.36
CA MET A 27 20.55 0.32 -6.28
C MET A 27 19.88 1.63 -5.86
N VAL A 28 19.71 2.56 -6.80
CA VAL A 28 19.05 3.85 -6.59
C VAL A 28 17.93 3.99 -7.62
N LYS A 29 16.69 4.14 -7.13
CA LYS A 29 15.52 4.47 -7.96
C LYS A 29 15.30 5.98 -7.94
N VAL A 30 15.36 6.61 -9.11
CA VAL A 30 15.04 8.03 -9.28
C VAL A 30 13.63 8.13 -9.87
N VAL A 31 12.77 8.92 -9.23
CA VAL A 31 11.36 9.07 -9.61
C VAL A 31 11.08 10.51 -10.01
N THR A 32 10.33 10.71 -11.10
CA THR A 32 9.99 12.05 -11.64
C THR A 32 8.84 12.72 -10.92
N VAL A 33 8.01 11.94 -10.22
CA VAL A 33 6.90 12.40 -9.39
C VAL A 33 7.06 11.75 -8.03
N ALA A 34 6.68 12.45 -6.96
CA ALA A 34 6.60 11.83 -5.65
C ALA A 34 5.67 10.61 -5.73
N GLU A 35 6.21 9.41 -5.50
CA GLU A 35 5.42 8.19 -5.38
C GLU A 35 4.47 8.34 -4.18
N ARG A 36 3.21 7.94 -4.35
CA ARG A 36 2.16 8.06 -3.32
C ARG A 36 1.46 6.72 -3.14
N LEU A 37 0.75 6.62 -2.02
CA LEU A 37 -0.35 5.68 -1.87
C LEU A 37 -1.60 6.33 -2.44
N VAL A 38 -2.26 5.65 -3.38
CA VAL A 38 -3.54 6.09 -3.95
C VAL A 38 -4.54 4.98 -3.77
N VAL A 39 -5.67 5.26 -3.11
CA VAL A 39 -6.76 4.31 -2.92
C VAL A 39 -7.78 4.51 -4.03
N ASP A 40 -8.25 3.42 -4.61
CA ASP A 40 -9.32 3.46 -5.63
C ASP A 40 -10.64 3.93 -5.01
N ALA A 41 -11.49 4.52 -5.86
CA ALA A 41 -12.83 4.90 -5.42
C ALA A 41 -13.63 3.64 -5.02
N ILE A 42 -14.16 3.65 -3.80
CA ILE A 42 -15.10 2.64 -3.33
C ILE A 42 -16.52 3.17 -3.60
N ALA A 43 -17.31 2.42 -4.35
CA ALA A 43 -18.69 2.79 -4.66
C ALA A 43 -19.58 2.69 -3.41
N ASN A 44 -20.68 3.46 -3.41
CA ASN A 44 -21.72 3.32 -2.39
C ASN A 44 -22.34 1.92 -2.48
N LEU A 45 -22.67 1.36 -1.31
CA LEU A 45 -23.29 0.05 -1.18
C LEU A 45 -24.55 0.19 -0.32
N SER A 46 -25.56 -0.62 -0.64
CA SER A 46 -26.72 -0.84 0.20
C SER A 46 -26.67 -2.28 0.70
N VAL A 47 -26.83 -2.45 2.00
CA VAL A 47 -26.85 -3.76 2.65
C VAL A 47 -28.14 -3.84 3.45
N ASP A 48 -28.83 -4.97 3.34
CA ASP A 48 -29.99 -5.23 4.17
C ASP A 48 -29.55 -5.33 5.63
N GLU A 49 -30.42 -4.89 6.54
CA GLU A 49 -30.25 -5.08 7.97
C GLU A 49 -30.00 -6.58 8.28
N ASP A 50 -29.22 -6.84 9.32
CA ASP A 50 -28.83 -8.18 9.78
C ASP A 50 -28.07 -9.04 8.75
N ASN A 51 -27.61 -8.44 7.65
CA ASN A 51 -26.78 -9.11 6.65
C ASN A 51 -25.39 -8.47 6.54
N THR A 52 -24.40 -9.27 6.17
CA THR A 52 -23.01 -8.80 6.00
C THR A 52 -22.70 -8.55 4.54
N THR A 53 -21.83 -7.58 4.27
CA THR A 53 -21.26 -7.36 2.94
C THR A 53 -19.75 -7.24 3.02
N GLU A 54 -19.08 -7.60 1.93
CA GLU A 54 -17.63 -7.45 1.78
C GLU A 54 -17.31 -6.42 0.71
N VAL A 55 -16.23 -5.66 0.93
CA VAL A 55 -15.77 -4.60 0.04
C VAL A 55 -14.28 -4.72 -0.15
N ALA A 56 -13.84 -4.81 -1.40
CA ALA A 56 -12.42 -4.79 -1.71
C ALA A 56 -11.85 -3.37 -1.58
N VAL A 57 -10.68 -3.26 -0.97
CA VAL A 57 -9.88 -2.05 -0.93
C VAL A 57 -8.72 -2.23 -1.90
N ASN A 58 -8.80 -1.56 -3.04
CA ASN A 58 -7.74 -1.53 -4.02
C ASN A 58 -6.93 -0.24 -3.86
N PHE A 59 -5.62 -0.33 -3.98
CA PHE A 59 -4.73 0.82 -3.91
C PHE A 59 -3.44 0.57 -4.70
N ASP A 60 -2.89 1.64 -5.25
CA ASP A 60 -1.57 1.66 -5.86
C ASP A 60 -0.55 2.20 -4.85
N ASN A 61 0.36 1.33 -4.41
CA ASN A 61 1.47 1.67 -3.52
C ASN A 61 2.76 1.78 -4.33
N GLN A 62 2.94 2.94 -4.95
CA GLN A 62 4.07 3.19 -5.85
C GLN A 62 5.43 3.17 -5.12
N LEU A 63 5.42 3.38 -3.80
CA LEU A 63 6.61 3.35 -2.93
C LEU A 63 7.07 1.93 -2.57
N GLY A 64 6.23 0.91 -2.78
CA GLY A 64 6.55 -0.48 -2.41
C GLY A 64 6.85 -0.68 -0.92
N LYS A 65 6.39 0.23 -0.05
CA LYS A 65 6.56 0.12 1.41
C LYS A 65 5.42 -0.67 2.04
N GLU A 66 5.62 -1.17 3.25
CA GLU A 66 4.53 -1.75 4.04
C GLU A 66 3.32 -0.80 4.09
N THR A 67 2.14 -1.34 3.80
CA THR A 67 0.86 -0.60 3.84
C THR A 67 0.02 -1.16 4.98
N VAL A 68 -0.78 -0.30 5.61
CA VAL A 68 -1.72 -0.70 6.67
C VAL A 68 -3.10 -0.21 6.28
N VAL A 69 -4.06 -1.12 6.25
CA VAL A 69 -5.48 -0.82 6.03
C VAL A 69 -6.15 -0.73 7.39
N SER A 70 -6.87 0.37 7.62
CA SER A 70 -7.77 0.52 8.75
C SER A 70 -9.09 1.13 8.26
N ALA A 71 -10.18 0.74 8.90
CA ALA A 71 -11.50 1.20 8.55
C ALA A 71 -12.31 1.42 9.83
N MET A 72 -13.32 2.27 9.74
CA MET A 72 -14.24 2.59 10.82
C MET A 72 -15.64 2.79 10.25
N ALA A 73 -16.65 2.45 11.04
CA ALA A 73 -18.05 2.63 10.70
C ALA A 73 -18.83 3.08 11.95
N SER A 74 -19.89 3.87 11.75
CA SER A 74 -20.70 4.44 12.84
C SER A 74 -21.94 3.60 13.18
N ASN A 75 -22.50 2.89 12.19
CA ASN A 75 -23.72 2.08 12.30
C ASN A 75 -23.48 0.60 11.93
N ALA A 76 -22.21 0.20 11.87
CA ALA A 76 -21.78 -1.15 11.57
C ALA A 76 -20.47 -1.44 12.30
N SER A 77 -20.15 -2.72 12.48
CA SER A 77 -18.79 -3.16 12.73
C SER A 77 -18.05 -3.39 11.42
N VAL A 78 -16.73 -3.21 11.44
CA VAL A 78 -15.85 -3.46 10.32
C VAL A 78 -14.73 -4.41 10.75
N GLU A 79 -14.51 -5.45 9.95
CA GLU A 79 -13.37 -6.36 10.08
C GLU A 79 -12.46 -6.16 8.87
N VAL A 80 -11.17 -5.88 9.11
CA VAL A 80 -10.16 -5.71 8.07
C VAL A 80 -9.49 -7.06 7.82
N MET A 81 -9.60 -7.58 6.59
CA MET A 81 -9.08 -8.89 6.19
C MET A 81 -7.88 -8.74 5.25
N GLY A 82 -6.75 -8.28 5.79
CA GLY A 82 -5.48 -8.11 5.07
C GLY A 82 -5.04 -6.65 4.93
N HIS A 83 -3.85 -6.45 4.36
CA HIS A 83 -3.24 -5.12 4.20
C HIS A 83 -2.60 -4.91 2.81
N GLU A 84 -3.02 -5.71 1.84
CA GLU A 84 -2.59 -5.69 0.45
C GLU A 84 -3.70 -5.13 -0.46
N SER A 85 -3.35 -4.69 -1.67
CA SER A 85 -4.36 -4.26 -2.63
C SER A 85 -5.25 -5.46 -2.97
N GLY A 86 -6.57 -5.29 -2.84
CA GLY A 86 -7.56 -6.35 -2.97
C GLY A 86 -7.98 -6.97 -1.64
N SER A 87 -7.39 -6.58 -0.51
CA SER A 87 -7.87 -6.99 0.82
C SER A 87 -9.33 -6.56 1.03
N LEU A 88 -10.06 -7.36 1.81
CA LEU A 88 -11.49 -7.17 2.03
C LEU A 88 -11.76 -6.45 3.36
N LEU A 89 -12.78 -5.60 3.35
CA LEU A 89 -13.46 -5.13 4.54
C LEU A 89 -14.78 -5.87 4.65
N LYS A 90 -14.99 -6.56 5.77
CA LYS A 90 -16.28 -7.17 6.08
C LYS A 90 -17.07 -6.22 6.96
N LEU A 91 -18.21 -5.75 6.45
CA LEU A 91 -19.13 -4.86 7.16
C LEU A 91 -20.32 -5.65 7.68
N THR A 92 -20.65 -5.43 8.95
CA THR A 92 -21.84 -6.00 9.60
C THR A 92 -22.63 -4.86 10.23
N PRO A 93 -23.82 -4.48 9.72
CA PRO A 93 -24.70 -3.51 10.36
C PRO A 93 -24.93 -3.85 11.84
N ASN A 94 -25.12 -2.82 12.66
CA ASN A 94 -25.52 -3.05 14.05
C ASN A 94 -26.87 -3.77 14.08
N ALA A 95 -27.03 -4.72 15.02
CA ALA A 95 -28.29 -5.44 15.16
C ALA A 95 -29.46 -4.48 15.45
N ASN A 96 -30.60 -4.72 14.80
CA ASN A 96 -31.80 -3.87 14.91
C ASN A 96 -31.58 -2.41 14.42
N PHE A 97 -30.66 -2.19 13.47
CA PHE A 97 -30.47 -0.88 12.83
C PHE A 97 -31.59 -0.61 11.81
N ASN A 98 -32.47 0.34 12.14
CA ASN A 98 -33.70 0.63 11.39
C ASN A 98 -33.58 1.70 10.28
N GLY A 99 -32.35 2.04 9.85
CA GLY A 99 -32.12 3.07 8.82
C GLY A 99 -32.12 4.49 9.36
#